data_AF-A0A9N7LQG5-F1
#
_entry.id   AF-A0A9N7LQG5-F1
#
_cell.length_a   1.000
_cell.length_b   1.000
_cell.length_c   1.000
_cell.angle_alpha   90.00
_cell.angle_beta   90.00
_cell.angle_gamma   90.00
#
_symmetry.space_group_name_H-M   'P 1'
#
loop_
_entity.id
_entity.type
_entity.pdbx_description
1 polymer ?
#
loop_
_entity_poly.entity_id
_entity_poly.type
_entity_poly.pdbx_seq_one_letter_code
_entity_poly.pdbx_strand_id
1 'polypeptide(L)'
;MFEVSITDCSTIRARKLLIASGLVDHLPDITGLAELWGTDVLYCPYCHGWEVRDQPIGVLATGPESVHQALMFRQWSPRITLFLNGAVDPSEPERARLHARQIEVITSPVTEVVSNDGRLEAVALADGNRVALAALALLPRMVANTDFLEPLGLRLVTHPSGFGENLKTDGSGRTSVPGVYAAGNAADISAHVVNSASSGLLAAMAINADLVDEDTEQALLGVADR
;
A
#
# COMPACT_ATOMS: atom_id res chain seq x y z
N MET A 1 23.02 -4.09 21.33
CA MET A 1 23.63 -3.63 20.06
C MET A 1 23.13 -4.54 18.95
N PHE A 2 22.79 -3.98 17.79
CA PHE A 2 22.35 -4.69 16.59
C PHE A 2 23.49 -4.83 15.59
N GLU A 3 23.41 -5.87 14.77
CA GLU A 3 24.32 -6.14 13.67
C GLU A 3 23.52 -6.23 12.37
N VAL A 4 23.92 -5.46 11.35
CA VAL A 4 23.25 -5.36 10.05
C VAL A 4 24.21 -5.82 8.97
N SER A 5 23.85 -6.89 8.28
CA SER A 5 24.59 -7.39 7.11
C SER A 5 24.08 -6.72 5.84
N ILE A 6 24.99 -6.20 5.04
CA ILE A 6 24.70 -5.59 3.73
C ILE A 6 25.02 -6.60 2.63
N THR A 7 24.42 -6.43 1.45
CA THR A 7 24.59 -7.32 0.29
C THR A 7 26.04 -7.45 -0.20
N ASP A 8 26.90 -6.49 0.11
CA ASP A 8 28.36 -6.54 -0.15
C ASP A 8 29.14 -7.33 0.93
N CYS A 9 28.44 -8.04 1.80
CA CYS A 9 28.95 -8.79 2.95
C CYS A 9 29.62 -7.92 4.03
N SER A 10 29.50 -6.60 3.96
CA SER A 10 29.91 -5.73 5.06
C SER A 10 28.90 -5.78 6.21
N THR A 11 29.37 -5.39 7.39
CA THR A 11 28.58 -5.43 8.62
C THR A 11 28.61 -4.07 9.31
N ILE A 12 27.44 -3.52 9.62
CA ILE A 12 27.26 -2.32 10.42
C ILE A 12 26.74 -2.69 11.81
N ARG A 13 27.30 -2.06 12.83
CA ARG A 13 26.79 -2.14 14.20
C ARG A 13 26.06 -0.86 14.58
N ALA A 14 24.90 -1.00 15.21
CA ALA A 14 24.07 0.12 15.61
C ALA A 14 23.44 -0.13 16.99
N ARG A 15 23.19 0.95 17.74
CA ARG A 15 22.43 0.87 19.00
C ARG A 15 20.92 0.78 18.77
N LYS A 16 20.44 1.40 17.68
CA LYS A 16 19.02 1.53 17.31
C LYS A 16 18.84 1.23 15.82
N LEU A 17 17.66 0.74 15.44
CA LEU A 17 17.29 0.46 14.05
C LEU A 17 15.97 1.17 13.71
N LEU A 18 15.93 1.90 12.59
CA LEU A 18 14.70 2.43 12.02
C LEU A 18 14.37 1.70 10.72
N ILE A 19 13.22 1.04 10.70
CA ILE A 19 12.70 0.33 9.54
C ILE A 19 11.82 1.28 8.73
N ALA A 20 12.34 1.73 7.59
CA ALA A 20 11.64 2.57 6.62
C ALA A 20 11.66 1.94 5.22
N SER A 21 11.49 0.61 5.15
CA SER A 21 11.65 -0.22 3.95
C SER A 21 10.46 -0.20 2.98
N GLY A 22 9.41 0.54 3.30
CA GLY A 22 8.20 0.63 2.47
C GLY A 22 7.38 -0.66 2.45
N LEU A 23 6.68 -0.89 1.34
CA LEU A 23 5.83 -2.05 1.09
C LEU A 23 5.99 -2.56 -0.34
N VAL A 24 5.39 -3.72 -0.62
CA VAL A 24 5.20 -4.30 -1.95
C VAL A 24 3.70 -4.39 -2.25
N ASP A 25 3.30 -3.92 -3.43
CA ASP A 25 1.96 -4.10 -3.98
C ASP A 25 1.87 -5.45 -4.73
N HIS A 26 1.08 -6.38 -4.21
CA HIS A 26 0.78 -7.64 -4.90
C HIS A 26 -0.45 -7.45 -5.80
N LEU A 27 -0.19 -7.49 -7.11
CA LEU A 27 -1.20 -7.30 -8.15
C LEU A 27 -1.88 -8.63 -8.54
N PRO A 28 -3.14 -8.59 -9.03
CA PRO A 28 -3.77 -9.75 -9.64
C PRO A 28 -3.00 -10.26 -10.86
N ASP A 29 -2.99 -11.58 -11.05
CA ASP A 29 -2.38 -12.23 -12.22
C ASP A 29 -3.31 -12.09 -13.45
N ILE A 30 -3.25 -10.93 -14.10
CA ILE A 30 -3.98 -10.61 -15.32
C ILE A 30 -2.96 -10.14 -16.37
N THR A 31 -3.02 -10.75 -17.55
CA THR A 31 -2.15 -10.40 -18.68
C THR A 31 -2.18 -8.91 -18.97
N GLY A 32 -1.02 -8.25 -19.05
CA GLY A 32 -0.89 -6.82 -19.37
C GLY A 32 -1.09 -5.86 -18.19
N LEU A 33 -1.52 -6.35 -17.01
CA LEU A 33 -1.85 -5.50 -15.87
C LEU A 33 -0.59 -4.93 -15.21
N ALA A 34 0.41 -5.78 -14.95
CA ALA A 34 1.61 -5.39 -14.23
C ALA A 34 2.49 -4.42 -15.05
N GLU A 35 2.46 -4.54 -16.38
CA GLU A 35 3.22 -3.72 -17.32
C GLU A 35 2.79 -2.24 -17.31
N LEU A 36 1.56 -1.95 -16.91
CA LEU A 36 1.00 -0.60 -16.82
C LEU A 36 0.88 -0.07 -15.38
N TRP A 37 1.37 -0.81 -14.39
CA TRP A 37 1.30 -0.40 -13.00
C TRP A 37 2.06 0.91 -12.76
N GLY A 38 1.37 1.90 -12.20
CA GLY A 38 1.93 3.23 -11.91
C GLY A 38 1.87 4.21 -13.08
N THR A 39 1.35 3.81 -14.24
CA THR A 39 1.12 4.72 -15.39
C THR A 39 -0.38 4.86 -15.67
N ASP A 40 -0.99 3.86 -16.29
CA ASP A 40 -2.43 3.84 -16.61
C ASP A 40 -3.20 2.83 -15.74
N VAL A 41 -2.50 1.92 -15.04
CA VAL A 41 -3.06 1.09 -13.97
C VAL A 41 -2.66 1.67 -12.61
N LEU A 42 -3.67 2.01 -11.80
CA LEU A 42 -3.55 2.91 -10.65
C LEU A 42 -4.11 2.29 -9.37
N TYR A 43 -3.68 2.84 -8.23
CA TYR A 43 -4.22 2.51 -6.91
C TYR A 43 -5.06 3.65 -6.33
N CYS A 44 -4.39 4.77 -6.04
CA CYS A 44 -4.92 5.79 -5.14
C CYS A 44 -5.64 6.92 -5.91
N PRO A 45 -6.94 7.17 -5.62
CA PRO A 45 -7.67 8.27 -6.23
C PRO A 45 -7.13 9.64 -5.80
N TYR A 46 -6.42 9.75 -4.67
CA TYR A 46 -5.83 11.01 -4.23
C TYR A 46 -4.48 11.31 -4.88
N CYS A 47 -3.80 10.28 -5.38
CA CYS A 47 -2.51 10.43 -6.07
C CYS A 47 -2.68 10.74 -7.56
N HIS A 48 -3.64 10.08 -8.21
CA HIS A 48 -3.77 10.11 -9.68
C HIS A 48 -5.14 10.55 -10.17
N GLY A 49 -6.13 10.69 -9.28
CA GLY A 49 -7.51 10.96 -9.68
C GLY A 49 -7.67 12.29 -10.41
N TRP A 50 -6.83 13.29 -10.10
CA TRP A 50 -6.84 14.57 -10.81
C TRP A 50 -6.37 14.42 -12.26
N GLU A 51 -5.33 13.63 -12.51
CA GLU A 51 -4.71 13.41 -13.82
C GLU A 51 -5.66 12.68 -14.77
N VAL A 52 -6.45 11.74 -14.26
CA VAL A 52 -7.42 10.94 -15.04
C VAL A 52 -8.87 11.45 -14.93
N ARG A 53 -9.09 12.61 -14.32
CA ARG A 53 -10.43 13.18 -14.12
C ARG A 53 -11.18 13.33 -15.45
N ASP A 54 -12.50 13.23 -15.37
CA ASP A 54 -13.41 13.28 -16.52
C ASP A 54 -13.23 12.17 -17.57
N GLN A 55 -12.19 11.32 -17.51
CA GLN A 55 -11.92 10.23 -18.47
C GLN A 55 -12.71 8.95 -18.14
N PRO A 56 -12.86 7.97 -19.06
CA PRO A 56 -13.40 6.65 -18.72
C PRO A 56 -12.42 5.90 -17.81
N ILE A 57 -12.85 5.58 -16.59
CA ILE A 57 -12.01 4.88 -15.60
C ILE A 57 -12.68 3.55 -15.26
N GLY A 58 -11.92 2.47 -15.38
CA GLY A 58 -12.31 1.16 -14.88
C GLY A 58 -11.90 1.02 -13.42
N VAL A 59 -12.69 0.31 -12.62
CA VAL A 59 -12.28 -0.18 -11.30
C VAL A 59 -12.35 -1.68 -11.31
N LEU A 60 -11.20 -2.35 -11.20
CA LEU A 60 -11.10 -3.80 -11.12
C LEU A 60 -11.25 -4.22 -9.66
N ALA A 61 -12.29 -4.98 -9.36
CA ALA A 61 -12.50 -5.45 -8.01
C ALA A 61 -11.51 -6.55 -7.63
N THR A 62 -10.92 -6.40 -6.44
CA THR A 62 -10.02 -7.36 -5.79
C THR A 62 -10.55 -7.79 -4.41
N GLY A 63 -11.71 -7.24 -4.00
CA GLY A 63 -12.39 -7.54 -2.75
C GLY A 63 -13.54 -6.55 -2.46
N PRO A 64 -14.25 -6.68 -1.32
CA PRO A 64 -15.46 -5.92 -1.00
C PRO A 64 -15.32 -4.39 -1.11
N GLU A 65 -14.19 -3.87 -0.66
CA GLU A 65 -13.90 -2.42 -0.63
C GLU A 65 -13.75 -1.78 -2.01
N SER A 66 -13.63 -2.58 -3.07
CA SER A 66 -13.60 -2.10 -4.46
C SER A 66 -14.88 -1.36 -4.82
N VAL A 67 -16.01 -1.72 -4.19
CA VAL A 67 -17.28 -1.00 -4.31
C VAL A 67 -17.11 0.44 -3.82
N HIS A 68 -16.46 0.63 -2.66
CA HIS A 68 -16.18 1.95 -2.14
C HIS A 68 -15.18 2.71 -3.01
N GLN A 69 -14.13 2.04 -3.50
CA GLN A 69 -13.16 2.64 -4.42
C GLN A 69 -13.82 3.18 -5.69
N ALA A 70 -14.76 2.44 -6.29
CA ALA A 70 -15.53 2.92 -7.45
C ALA A 70 -16.34 4.18 -7.13
N LEU A 71 -16.97 4.24 -5.95
CA LEU A 71 -17.68 5.43 -5.48
C LEU A 71 -16.72 6.62 -5.26
N MET A 72 -15.48 6.37 -4.84
CA MET A 72 -14.46 7.43 -4.70
C MET A 72 -14.00 7.97 -6.05
N PHE A 73 -13.68 7.10 -7.02
CA PHE A 73 -13.33 7.54 -8.37
C PHE A 73 -14.48 8.24 -9.09
N ARG A 74 -15.74 7.96 -8.71
CA ARG A 74 -16.89 8.77 -9.16
C ARG A 74 -16.83 10.24 -8.74
N GLN A 75 -15.99 10.61 -7.78
CA GLN A 75 -15.76 12.03 -7.49
C GLN A 75 -14.85 12.71 -8.53
N TRP A 76 -14.07 11.94 -9.26
CA TRP A 76 -13.13 12.41 -10.29
C TRP A 76 -13.68 12.33 -11.72
N SER A 77 -14.50 11.32 -12.01
CA SER A 77 -15.09 11.14 -13.33
C SER A 77 -16.56 10.72 -13.26
N PRO A 78 -17.43 11.20 -14.16
CA PRO A 78 -18.77 10.67 -14.33
C PRO A 78 -18.80 9.29 -15.01
N ARG A 79 -17.69 8.86 -15.63
CA ARG A 79 -17.60 7.65 -16.47
C ARG A 79 -16.82 6.55 -15.74
N ILE A 80 -17.48 5.82 -14.86
CA ILE A 80 -16.87 4.72 -14.11
C ILE A 80 -17.56 3.40 -14.43
N THR A 81 -16.75 2.38 -14.69
CA THR A 81 -17.18 0.99 -14.84
C THR A 81 -16.49 0.16 -13.77
N LEU A 82 -17.27 -0.50 -12.92
CA LEU A 82 -16.80 -1.45 -11.91
C LEU A 82 -16.84 -2.87 -12.49
N PHE A 83 -15.68 -3.51 -12.60
CA PHE A 83 -15.54 -4.91 -12.98
C PHE A 83 -15.50 -5.76 -11.72
N LEU A 84 -16.54 -6.56 -11.48
CA LEU A 84 -16.65 -7.39 -10.26
C LEU A 84 -15.62 -8.52 -10.23
N ASN A 85 -15.22 -9.02 -11.39
CA ASN A 85 -14.15 -10.00 -11.58
C ASN A 85 -14.24 -11.25 -10.67
N GLY A 86 -15.46 -11.64 -10.27
CA GLY A 86 -15.68 -12.70 -9.28
C GLY A 86 -15.13 -12.43 -7.87
N ALA A 87 -14.55 -11.25 -7.61
CA ALA A 87 -13.91 -10.89 -6.36
C ALA A 87 -14.87 -10.30 -5.31
N VAL A 88 -16.03 -9.81 -5.76
CA VAL A 88 -17.07 -9.25 -4.89
C VAL A 88 -18.45 -9.48 -5.49
N ASP A 89 -19.42 -9.77 -4.63
CA ASP A 89 -20.83 -9.69 -4.95
C ASP A 89 -21.47 -8.58 -4.10
N PRO A 90 -21.71 -7.38 -4.66
CA PRO A 90 -22.22 -6.26 -3.88
C PRO A 90 -23.57 -6.57 -3.24
N SER A 91 -23.74 -6.23 -1.97
CA SER A 91 -25.03 -6.32 -1.27
C SER A 91 -26.09 -5.41 -1.92
N GLU A 92 -27.36 -5.65 -1.64
CA GLU A 92 -28.44 -4.82 -2.19
C GLU A 92 -28.29 -3.31 -1.89
N PRO A 93 -27.91 -2.88 -0.66
CA PRO A 93 -27.61 -1.48 -0.39
C PRO A 93 -26.42 -0.95 -1.23
N GLU A 94 -25.40 -1.76 -1.49
CA GLU A 94 -24.26 -1.37 -2.32
C GLU A 94 -24.64 -1.22 -3.78
N ARG A 95 -25.42 -2.16 -4.35
CA ARG A 95 -25.97 -2.05 -5.70
C ARG A 95 -26.81 -0.79 -5.85
N ALA A 96 -27.65 -0.47 -4.88
CA ALA A 96 -28.44 0.76 -4.86
C ALA A 96 -27.55 2.02 -4.89
N ARG A 97 -26.44 2.04 -4.15
CA ARG A 97 -25.46 3.16 -4.15
C ARG A 97 -24.73 3.28 -5.48
N LEU A 98 -24.28 2.16 -6.06
CA LEU A 98 -23.63 2.13 -7.37
C LEU A 98 -24.57 2.67 -8.46
N HIS A 99 -25.81 2.18 -8.48
CA HIS A 99 -26.86 2.65 -9.40
C HIS A 99 -27.19 4.14 -9.19
N ALA A 100 -27.37 4.59 -7.95
CA ALA A 100 -27.64 6.00 -7.65
C ALA A 100 -26.50 6.93 -8.09
N ARG A 101 -25.27 6.42 -8.18
CA ARG A 101 -24.11 7.14 -8.70
C ARG A 101 -23.85 6.85 -10.19
N GLN A 102 -24.72 6.14 -10.88
CA GLN A 102 -24.57 5.83 -12.30
C GLN A 102 -23.23 5.14 -12.61
N ILE A 103 -22.78 4.25 -11.72
CA ILE A 103 -21.63 3.39 -11.98
C ILE A 103 -22.13 2.18 -12.77
N GLU A 104 -21.53 1.94 -13.92
CA GLU A 104 -21.76 0.72 -14.68
C GLU A 104 -21.09 -0.46 -13.95
N VAL A 105 -21.76 -1.62 -13.89
CA VAL A 105 -21.24 -2.81 -13.21
C VAL A 105 -21.19 -3.97 -14.18
N ILE A 106 -20.00 -4.55 -14.35
CA ILE A 106 -19.73 -5.68 -15.24
C ILE A 106 -19.34 -6.90 -14.41
N THR A 107 -20.07 -8.00 -14.61
CA THR A 107 -19.85 -9.28 -13.91
C THR A 107 -18.85 -10.18 -14.63
N SER A 108 -18.76 -10.07 -15.96
CA SER A 108 -17.83 -10.86 -16.79
C SER A 108 -16.39 -10.64 -16.32
N PRO A 109 -15.61 -11.71 -16.05
CA PRO A 109 -14.23 -11.58 -15.61
C PRO A 109 -13.34 -10.85 -16.63
N VAL A 110 -12.39 -10.07 -16.12
CA VAL A 110 -11.36 -9.42 -16.94
C VAL A 110 -10.24 -10.44 -17.18
N THR A 111 -9.87 -10.64 -18.45
CA THR A 111 -8.85 -11.61 -18.86
C THR A 111 -7.54 -10.96 -19.30
N GLU A 112 -7.60 -9.72 -19.77
CA GLU A 112 -6.45 -9.00 -20.31
C GLU A 112 -6.63 -7.49 -20.15
N VAL A 113 -5.55 -6.79 -19.79
CA VAL A 113 -5.42 -5.35 -19.88
C VAL A 113 -4.74 -5.04 -21.23
N VAL A 114 -5.52 -4.50 -22.15
CA VAL A 114 -5.10 -4.28 -23.54
C VAL A 114 -4.40 -2.93 -23.64
N SER A 115 -3.18 -2.94 -24.16
CA SER A 115 -2.41 -1.73 -24.42
C SER A 115 -1.94 -1.62 -25.86
N ASN A 116 -1.78 -0.37 -26.31
CA ASN A 116 -1.09 -0.02 -27.54
C ASN A 116 -0.03 1.04 -27.24
N ASP A 117 1.20 0.83 -27.72
CA ASP A 117 2.35 1.74 -27.47
C ASP A 117 2.55 2.08 -25.98
N GLY A 118 2.33 1.09 -25.10
CA GLY A 118 2.49 1.23 -23.65
C GLY A 118 1.39 2.05 -22.97
N ARG A 119 0.27 2.32 -23.65
CA ARG A 119 -0.89 3.04 -23.11
C ARG A 119 -2.11 2.14 -23.03
N LEU A 120 -2.88 2.27 -21.96
CA LEU A 120 -4.14 1.55 -21.81
C LEU A 120 -5.12 1.96 -22.91
N GLU A 121 -5.72 0.97 -23.56
CA GLU A 121 -6.79 1.17 -24.54
C GLU A 121 -8.11 0.58 -24.06
N ALA A 122 -8.06 -0.63 -23.49
CA ALA A 122 -9.24 -1.37 -23.07
C ALA A 122 -8.91 -2.47 -22.06
N VAL A 123 -9.96 -3.08 -21.51
CA VAL A 123 -9.88 -4.42 -20.91
C VAL A 123 -10.65 -5.42 -21.75
N ALA A 124 -10.12 -6.63 -21.91
CA ALA A 124 -10.83 -7.75 -22.53
C ALA A 124 -11.54 -8.59 -21.47
N LEU A 125 -12.74 -9.05 -21.79
CA LEU A 125 -13.60 -9.82 -20.90
C LEU A 125 -13.71 -11.27 -21.37
N ALA A 126 -14.00 -12.18 -20.44
CA ALA A 126 -14.15 -13.61 -20.72
C ALA A 126 -15.33 -13.94 -21.66
N ASP A 127 -16.30 -13.04 -21.82
CA ASP A 127 -17.42 -13.17 -22.76
C ASP A 127 -17.08 -12.71 -24.19
N GLY A 128 -15.83 -12.30 -24.43
CA GLY A 128 -15.33 -11.82 -25.72
C GLY A 128 -15.48 -10.32 -25.96
N ASN A 129 -16.16 -9.60 -25.07
CA ASN A 129 -16.30 -8.15 -25.17
C ASN A 129 -15.02 -7.41 -24.78
N ARG A 130 -14.91 -6.16 -25.23
CA ARG A 130 -13.85 -5.22 -24.84
C ARG A 130 -14.48 -3.92 -24.34
N VAL A 131 -13.94 -3.38 -23.26
CA VAL A 131 -14.39 -2.12 -22.68
C VAL A 131 -13.26 -1.12 -22.76
N ALA A 132 -13.44 -0.06 -23.55
CA ALA A 132 -12.44 0.99 -23.75
C ALA A 132 -12.32 1.87 -22.50
N LEU A 133 -11.09 2.09 -22.03
CA LEU A 133 -10.78 2.81 -20.80
C LEU A 133 -9.53 3.67 -20.99
N ALA A 134 -9.44 4.78 -20.28
CA ALA A 134 -8.23 5.60 -20.24
C ALA A 134 -7.37 5.32 -18.98
N ALA A 135 -7.99 4.80 -17.92
CA ALA A 135 -7.29 4.32 -16.73
C ALA A 135 -8.01 3.13 -16.10
N LEU A 136 -7.27 2.28 -15.41
CA LEU A 136 -7.80 1.17 -14.62
C LEU A 136 -7.30 1.29 -13.18
N ALA A 137 -8.20 1.35 -12.21
CA ALA A 137 -7.86 1.39 -10.80
C ALA A 137 -8.14 0.04 -10.12
N LEU A 138 -7.31 -0.33 -9.12
CA LEU A 138 -7.54 -1.50 -8.27
C LEU A 138 -6.94 -1.30 -6.88
N LEU A 139 -7.37 -2.10 -5.90
CA LEU A 139 -6.73 -2.18 -4.58
C LEU A 139 -5.79 -3.41 -4.56
N PRO A 140 -4.46 -3.24 -4.53
CA PRO A 140 -3.55 -4.37 -4.42
C PRO A 140 -3.55 -4.89 -2.98
N ARG A 141 -3.06 -6.12 -2.79
CA ARG A 141 -2.67 -6.58 -1.45
C ARG A 141 -1.31 -5.96 -1.12
N MET A 142 -1.26 -5.10 -0.11
CA MET A 142 -0.07 -4.34 0.28
C MET A 142 0.67 -5.03 1.44
N VAL A 143 1.96 -5.30 1.31
CA VAL A 143 2.72 -6.00 2.36
C VAL A 143 3.99 -5.22 2.68
N ALA A 144 4.15 -4.81 3.94
CA ALA A 144 5.38 -4.15 4.38
C ALA A 144 6.62 -5.02 4.11
N ASN A 145 7.69 -4.41 3.63
CA ASN A 145 8.90 -5.14 3.25
C ASN A 145 9.75 -5.45 4.50
N THR A 146 9.61 -6.64 5.06
CA THR A 146 10.18 -6.97 6.39
C THR A 146 10.86 -8.33 6.48
N ASP A 147 11.09 -9.02 5.37
CA ASP A 147 11.64 -10.38 5.37
C ASP A 147 12.97 -10.49 6.14
N PHE A 148 13.77 -9.42 6.12
CA PHE A 148 15.04 -9.32 6.85
C PHE A 148 14.90 -9.15 8.37
N LEU A 149 13.69 -9.04 8.91
CA LEU A 149 13.41 -8.82 10.34
C LEU A 149 12.99 -10.09 11.08
N GLU A 150 12.81 -11.22 10.39
CA GLU A 150 12.48 -12.51 11.01
C GLU A 150 13.43 -12.87 12.17
N PRO A 151 14.77 -12.67 12.08
CA PRO A 151 15.69 -12.95 13.19
C PRO A 151 15.46 -12.10 14.43
N LEU A 152 14.80 -10.94 14.30
CA LEU A 152 14.46 -10.06 15.42
C LEU A 152 13.12 -10.45 16.08
N GLY A 153 12.42 -11.46 15.55
CA GLY A 153 11.11 -11.89 16.04
C GLY A 153 9.98 -10.90 15.74
N LEU A 154 10.22 -9.91 14.88
CA LEU A 154 9.19 -9.01 14.40
C LEU A 154 8.35 -9.70 13.33
N ARG A 155 7.03 -9.64 13.50
CA ARG A 155 6.06 -10.22 12.56
C ARG A 155 5.09 -9.15 12.11
N LEU A 156 4.67 -9.25 10.87
CA LEU A 156 3.60 -8.42 10.34
C LEU A 156 2.27 -8.77 11.02
N VAL A 157 1.40 -7.76 11.11
CA VAL A 157 0.02 -7.90 11.55
C VAL A 157 -0.91 -7.46 10.43
N THR A 158 -2.10 -8.05 10.36
CA THR A 158 -3.14 -7.58 9.44
C THR A 158 -3.50 -6.14 9.77
N HIS A 159 -3.41 -5.27 8.76
CA HIS A 159 -3.79 -3.88 8.88
C HIS A 159 -5.31 -3.77 9.13
N PRO A 160 -5.79 -2.81 9.95
CA PRO A 160 -7.23 -2.65 10.20
C PRO A 160 -8.10 -2.45 8.95
N SER A 161 -7.52 -1.97 7.85
CA SER A 161 -8.24 -1.85 6.58
C SER A 161 -8.46 -3.18 5.85
N GLY A 162 -7.81 -4.26 6.27
CA GLY A 162 -7.86 -5.57 5.60
C GLY A 162 -7.11 -5.66 4.27
N PHE A 163 -6.44 -4.60 3.82
CA PHE A 163 -5.76 -4.55 2.51
C PHE A 163 -4.35 -5.13 2.50
N GLY A 164 -3.87 -5.61 3.64
CA GLY A 164 -2.45 -5.87 3.75
C GLY A 164 -1.97 -6.09 5.16
N GLU A 165 -0.65 -6.09 5.28
CA GLU A 165 0.05 -6.38 6.52
C GLU A 165 1.21 -5.39 6.74
N ASN A 166 1.39 -4.95 7.98
CA ASN A 166 2.39 -3.96 8.38
C ASN A 166 3.05 -4.35 9.72
N LEU A 167 4.16 -3.70 10.06
CA LEU A 167 4.73 -3.81 11.40
C LEU A 167 3.83 -3.10 12.41
N LYS A 168 3.55 -3.79 13.51
CA LYS A 168 2.87 -3.16 14.63
C LYS A 168 3.82 -2.21 15.36
N THR A 169 3.45 -0.94 15.43
CA THR A 169 4.15 0.07 16.24
C THR A 169 3.21 0.79 17.20
N ASP A 170 3.77 1.47 18.19
CA ASP A 170 3.06 2.53 18.91
C ASP A 170 3.01 3.83 18.08
N GLY A 171 2.39 4.89 18.63
CA GLY A 171 2.25 6.19 17.95
C GLY A 171 3.57 6.95 17.72
N SER A 172 4.67 6.47 18.29
CA SER A 172 6.01 7.02 18.10
C SER A 172 6.89 6.15 17.19
N GLY A 173 6.35 5.05 16.67
CA GLY A 173 7.07 4.13 15.80
C GLY A 173 7.81 3.01 16.53
N ARG A 174 7.74 2.89 17.86
CA ARG A 174 8.39 1.78 18.59
C ARG A 174 7.72 0.45 18.27
N THR A 175 8.52 -0.57 17.98
CA THR A 175 8.05 -1.94 17.82
C THR A 175 8.02 -2.69 19.16
N SER A 176 7.66 -3.98 19.15
CA SER A 176 7.79 -4.84 20.33
C SER A 176 9.23 -5.19 20.70
N VAL A 177 10.21 -4.90 19.84
CA VAL A 177 11.63 -5.14 20.11
C VAL A 177 12.28 -3.82 20.54
N PRO A 178 12.77 -3.71 21.80
CA PRO A 178 13.43 -2.50 22.27
C PRO A 178 14.59 -2.09 21.37
N GLY A 179 14.62 -0.81 20.99
CA GLY A 179 15.63 -0.26 20.08
C GLY A 179 15.34 -0.46 18.58
N VAL A 180 14.22 -1.09 18.21
CA VAL A 180 13.75 -1.19 16.83
C VAL A 180 12.47 -0.38 16.64
N TYR A 181 12.47 0.48 15.64
CA TYR A 181 11.38 1.39 15.30
C TYR A 181 10.98 1.16 13.84
N ALA A 182 9.77 1.52 13.45
CA ALA A 182 9.35 1.54 12.05
C ALA A 182 8.61 2.84 11.71
N ALA A 183 8.71 3.25 10.45
CA ALA A 183 8.06 4.45 9.91
C ALA A 183 7.63 4.23 8.45
N GLY A 184 6.76 5.12 7.97
CA GLY A 184 6.19 5.06 6.63
C GLY A 184 5.41 3.78 6.39
N ASN A 185 5.42 3.29 5.15
CA ASN A 185 4.62 2.12 4.78
C ASN A 185 5.04 0.80 5.44
N ALA A 186 6.23 0.74 6.03
CA ALA A 186 6.59 -0.40 6.88
C ALA A 186 5.74 -0.47 8.16
N ALA A 187 5.35 0.69 8.71
CA ALA A 187 4.53 0.82 9.92
C ALA A 187 3.04 1.02 9.62
N ASP A 188 2.69 1.65 8.49
CA ASP A 188 1.30 1.89 8.08
C ASP A 188 1.19 1.88 6.55
N ILE A 189 0.64 0.80 5.99
CA ILE A 189 0.47 0.61 4.54
C ILE A 189 -0.45 1.64 3.89
N SER A 190 -1.24 2.40 4.66
CA SER A 190 -2.11 3.46 4.14
C SER A 190 -1.44 4.84 4.13
N ALA A 191 -0.24 4.96 4.70
CA ALA A 191 0.46 6.23 4.82
C ALA A 191 0.89 6.78 3.44
N HIS A 192 0.37 7.96 3.07
CA HIS A 192 0.90 8.71 1.94
C HIS A 192 2.28 9.32 2.26
N VAL A 193 2.93 9.91 1.25
CA VAL A 193 4.29 10.47 1.37
C VAL A 193 4.44 11.43 2.56
N VAL A 194 3.48 12.35 2.75
CA VAL A 194 3.52 13.31 3.87
C VAL A 194 3.34 12.64 5.24
N ASN A 195 2.47 11.64 5.33
CA ASN A 195 2.27 10.85 6.55
C ASN A 195 3.51 10.02 6.86
N SER A 196 4.15 9.46 5.83
CA SER A 196 5.42 8.73 5.94
C SER A 196 6.53 9.64 6.47
N ALA A 197 6.68 10.84 5.93
CA ALA A 197 7.63 11.82 6.44
C ALA A 197 7.36 12.20 7.92
N SER A 198 6.08 12.42 8.26
CA SER A 198 5.67 12.72 9.64
C SER A 198 6.01 11.58 10.61
N SER A 199 5.70 10.32 10.25
CA SER A 199 6.06 9.16 11.08
C SER A 199 7.57 8.99 11.25
N GLY A 200 8.37 9.34 10.23
CA GLY A 200 9.83 9.37 10.33
C GLY A 200 10.33 10.38 11.37
N LEU A 201 9.72 11.57 11.45
CA LEU A 201 10.02 12.56 12.48
C LEU A 201 9.71 12.02 13.88
N LEU A 202 8.53 11.42 14.07
CA LEU A 202 8.12 10.85 15.36
C LEU A 202 9.07 9.74 15.81
N ALA A 203 9.47 8.85 14.89
CA ALA A 203 10.44 7.80 15.16
C ALA A 203 11.82 8.37 15.51
N ALA A 204 12.29 9.41 14.81
CA ALA A 204 13.56 10.05 15.13
C ALA A 204 13.57 10.68 16.54
N MET A 205 12.47 11.33 16.93
CA MET A 205 12.31 11.87 18.29
C MET A 205 12.36 10.76 19.35
N ALA A 206 11.68 9.65 19.10
CA ALA A 206 11.67 8.48 19.98
C ALA A 206 13.06 7.83 20.12
N ILE A 207 13.76 7.64 18.99
CA ILE A 207 15.13 7.12 18.93
C ILE A 207 16.06 8.01 19.77
N ASN A 208 16.00 9.33 19.57
CA ASN A 208 16.84 10.26 20.31
C ASN A 208 16.54 10.22 21.81
N ALA A 209 15.28 10.22 22.21
CA ALA A 209 14.89 10.14 23.61
C ALA A 209 15.45 8.87 24.27
N ASP A 210 15.27 7.69 23.63
CA ASP A 210 15.76 6.43 24.18
C ASP A 210 17.30 6.36 24.22
N LEU A 211 18.00 7.01 23.28
CA LEU A 211 19.46 7.13 23.31
C LEU A 211 19.92 8.02 24.47
N VAL A 212 19.25 9.15 24.73
CA VAL A 212 19.57 10.05 25.86
C VAL A 212 19.40 9.33 27.19
N ASP A 213 18.32 8.58 27.38
CA ASP A 213 18.08 7.81 28.60
C ASP A 213 19.17 6.74 28.78
N GLU A 214 19.49 5.98 27.72
CA GLU A 214 20.57 4.98 27.75
C GLU A 214 21.94 5.59 28.08
N ASP A 215 22.29 6.72 27.47
CA ASP A 215 23.57 7.40 27.69
C ASP A 215 23.67 7.93 29.13
N THR A 216 22.56 8.42 29.66
CA THR A 216 22.46 8.89 31.04
C THR A 216 22.67 7.74 32.03
N GLU A 217 22.02 6.60 31.81
CA GLU A 217 22.19 5.40 32.64
C GLU A 217 23.62 4.85 32.57
N GLN A 218 24.23 4.82 31.38
CA GLN A 218 25.64 4.42 31.21
C GLN A 218 26.59 5.34 31.98
N ALA A 219 26.36 6.66 31.92
CA ALA A 219 27.15 7.64 32.66
C ALA A 219 27.02 7.46 34.19
N LEU A 220 25.82 7.19 34.69
CA LEU A 220 25.58 6.93 36.12
C LEU A 220 26.29 5.66 36.62
N LEU A 221 26.37 4.62 35.77
CA LEU A 221 27.06 3.37 36.09
C LEU A 221 28.59 3.47 35.98
N GLY A 222 29.13 4.63 35.55
CA GLY A 222 30.56 4.81 35.31
C GLY A 222 31.08 4.05 34.09
N VAL A 223 30.16 3.55 33.24
CA VAL A 223 30.44 2.87 31.97
C VAL A 223 30.36 3.92 30.86
N ALA A 224 31.16 4.99 30.97
CA ALA A 224 31.29 5.94 29.87
C ALA A 224 32.31 5.36 28.87
N ASP A 225 31.83 4.98 27.68
CA ASP A 225 32.70 4.61 26.57
C ASP A 225 33.64 5.78 26.22
N ARG A 226 34.94 5.47 26.18
CA ARG A 226 35.94 6.25 25.45
C ARG A 226 35.90 5.88 23.97
#